data_AF-A0A9D4STT1-F1
#
_entry.id   AF-A0A9D4STT1-F1
#
_cell.length_a   1.000
_cell.length_b   1.000
_cell.length_c   1.000
_cell.angle_alpha   90.00
_cell.angle_beta   90.00
_cell.angle_gamma   90.00
#
_symmetry.space_group_name_H-M   'P 1'
#
loop_
_entity.id
_entity.type
_entity.pdbx_description
1 polymer ?
#
loop_
_entity_poly.entity_id
_entity_poly.type
_entity_poly.pdbx_seq_one_letter_code
_entity_poly.pdbx_strand_id
1 'polypeptide(L)'
;METLKLKRKAERLKLTALFTKIEAMLTQDSVTEEELCILNEHLKHLHTDLRATDSHIVPLLSTMEAQAELDRVVDYNDRATVTSVKLWYRIHQLQESKKRALLSTEPVQRTPSPLSNFRKST
;
A
#
# COMPACT_ATOMS: atom_id res chain seq x y z
N MET A 1 -6.73 31.59 -10.21
CA MET A 1 -7.04 31.15 -8.82
C MET A 1 -8.17 30.12 -8.80
N GLU A 2 -9.31 30.39 -9.44
CA GLU A 2 -10.46 29.46 -9.44
C GLU A 2 -10.13 28.07 -10.00
N THR A 3 -9.37 28.00 -11.10
CA THR A 3 -8.89 26.73 -11.68
C THR A 3 -8.11 25.87 -10.67
N LEU A 4 -7.28 26.50 -9.82
CA LEU A 4 -6.53 25.79 -8.77
C LEU A 4 -7.46 25.30 -7.65
N LYS A 5 -8.47 26.10 -7.26
CA LYS A 5 -9.49 25.69 -6.28
C LYS A 5 -10.26 24.46 -6.78
N LEU A 6 -10.66 24.46 -8.05
CA LEU A 6 -11.35 23.32 -8.69
C LEU A 6 -10.45 22.09 -8.80
N LYS A 7 -9.20 22.25 -9.24
CA LYS A 7 -8.21 21.17 -9.34
C LYS A 7 -7.98 20.50 -7.98
N ARG A 8 -7.69 21.29 -6.94
CA ARG A 8 -7.52 20.81 -5.55
C ARG A 8 -8.73 20.04 -5.06
N LYS A 9 -9.94 20.56 -5.31
CA LYS A 9 -11.20 19.88 -4.93
C LYS A 9 -11.32 18.52 -5.62
N ALA A 10 -11.03 18.46 -6.91
CA ALA A 10 -11.08 17.21 -7.67
C ALA A 10 -10.04 16.18 -7.17
N GLU A 11 -8.82 16.61 -6.87
CA GLU A 11 -7.75 15.75 -6.33
C GLU A 11 -8.12 15.18 -4.95
N ARG A 12 -8.66 16.03 -4.06
CA ARG A 12 -9.17 15.60 -2.74
C ARG A 12 -10.31 14.58 -2.85
N LEU A 13 -11.22 14.75 -3.80
CA LEU A 13 -12.28 13.78 -4.07
C LEU A 13 -11.70 12.43 -4.54
N LYS A 14 -10.74 12.46 -5.47
CA LYS A 14 -10.07 11.25 -5.95
C LYS A 14 -9.33 10.52 -4.82
N LEU A 15 -8.59 11.26 -3.98
CA LEU A 15 -7.90 10.69 -2.82
C LEU A 15 -8.87 10.11 -1.81
N THR A 16 -9.97 10.79 -1.51
CA THR A 16 -11.00 10.28 -0.60
C THR A 16 -11.58 8.95 -1.09
N ALA A 17 -11.94 8.87 -2.37
CA ALA A 17 -12.42 7.63 -2.98
C ALA A 17 -11.35 6.54 -2.94
N LEU A 18 -10.08 6.89 -3.17
CA LEU A 18 -8.97 5.94 -3.11
C LEU A 18 -8.72 5.43 -1.69
N PHE A 19 -8.80 6.29 -0.67
CA PHE A 19 -8.72 5.87 0.74
C PHE A 19 -9.78 4.83 1.07
N THR A 20 -11.05 5.11 0.73
CA THR A 20 -12.16 4.18 0.94
C THR A 20 -11.94 2.87 0.19
N LYS A 21 -11.47 2.91 -1.06
CA LYS A 21 -11.15 1.71 -1.84
C LYS A 21 -10.05 0.89 -1.16
N ILE A 22 -8.98 1.53 -0.70
CA ILE A 22 -7.87 0.86 -0.03
C ILE A 22 -8.36 0.22 1.27
N GLU A 23 -9.12 0.94 2.09
CA GLU A 23 -9.67 0.40 3.34
C GLU A 23 -10.54 -0.83 3.09
N ALA A 24 -11.39 -0.81 2.07
CA ALA A 24 -12.17 -1.98 1.69
C ALA A 24 -11.27 -3.16 1.27
N MET A 25 -10.28 -2.93 0.41
CA MET A 25 -9.37 -3.96 -0.09
C MET A 25 -8.51 -4.57 1.02
N LEU A 26 -8.07 -3.77 2.00
CA LEU A 26 -7.28 -4.25 3.14
C LEU A 26 -8.03 -5.24 4.03
N THR A 27 -9.36 -5.23 4.01
CA THR A 27 -10.21 -6.17 4.76
C THR A 27 -10.57 -7.44 4.00
N GLN A 28 -10.19 -7.54 2.72
CA GLN A 28 -10.48 -8.70 1.90
C GLN A 28 -9.37 -9.75 2.00
N ASP A 29 -9.75 -11.01 2.16
CA ASP A 29 -8.80 -12.13 2.21
C ASP A 29 -8.26 -12.51 0.81
N SER A 30 -9.05 -12.26 -0.24
CA SER A 30 -8.69 -12.59 -1.62
C SER A 30 -7.81 -11.55 -2.31
N VAL A 31 -7.42 -10.48 -1.61
CA VAL A 31 -6.62 -9.41 -2.20
C VAL A 31 -5.21 -9.89 -2.54
N THR A 32 -4.74 -9.54 -3.73
CA THR A 32 -3.40 -9.91 -4.18
C THR A 32 -2.36 -8.84 -3.86
N GLU A 33 -1.09 -9.25 -3.80
CA GLU A 33 0.05 -8.36 -3.63
C GLU A 33 0.10 -7.29 -4.73
N GLU A 34 -0.12 -7.70 -5.98
CA GLU A 34 -0.07 -6.82 -7.15
C GLU A 34 -1.13 -5.71 -7.08
N GLU A 35 -2.37 -6.06 -6.72
CA GLU A 35 -3.45 -5.08 -6.55
C GLU A 35 -3.12 -4.02 -5.49
N LEU A 36 -2.53 -4.45 -4.35
CA LEU A 36 -2.12 -3.53 -3.29
C LEU A 36 -0.94 -2.63 -3.73
N CYS A 37 0.01 -3.17 -4.49
CA CYS A 37 1.11 -2.40 -5.07
C CYS A 37 0.61 -1.31 -6.02
N ILE A 38 -0.34 -1.66 -6.91
CA ILE A 38 -0.98 -0.70 -7.83
C ILE A 38 -1.69 0.41 -7.05
N LEU A 39 -2.43 0.05 -5.99
CA LEU A 39 -3.10 1.04 -5.14
C LEU A 39 -2.12 1.95 -4.41
N ASN A 40 -0.97 1.43 -3.96
CA ASN A 40 0.06 2.22 -3.30
C ASN A 40 0.70 3.24 -4.26
N GLU A 41 1.02 2.84 -5.49
CA GLU A 41 1.55 3.75 -6.50
C GLU A 41 0.52 4.83 -6.90
N HIS A 42 -0.74 4.45 -7.05
CA HIS A 42 -1.81 5.41 -7.32
C HIS A 42 -1.99 6.42 -6.18
N LEU A 43 -1.88 5.96 -4.93
CA LEU A 43 -1.93 6.82 -3.75
C LEU A 43 -0.77 7.83 -3.75
N LYS A 44 0.46 7.38 -3.98
CA LYS A 44 1.64 8.25 -4.04
C LYS A 44 1.51 9.31 -5.14
N HIS A 45 1.02 8.92 -6.32
CA HIS A 45 0.86 9.83 -7.44
C HIS A 45 -0.17 10.92 -7.12
N LEU A 46 -1.39 10.54 -6.73
CA LEU A 46 -2.44 11.51 -6.39
C LEU A 46 -2.08 12.40 -5.20
N HIS A 47 -1.39 11.84 -4.20
CA HIS A 47 -0.92 12.62 -3.05
C HIS A 47 0.14 13.65 -3.44
N THR A 48 1.06 13.28 -4.34
CA THR A 48 2.07 14.19 -4.89
C THR A 48 1.42 15.32 -5.68
N ASP A 49 0.43 14.99 -6.53
CA ASP A 49 -0.33 15.98 -7.30
C ASP A 49 -1.06 16.96 -6.39
N LEU A 50 -1.76 16.45 -5.36
CA LEU A 50 -2.45 17.30 -4.40
C LEU A 50 -1.46 18.22 -3.66
N ARG A 51 -0.32 17.69 -3.19
CA ARG A 51 0.72 18.50 -2.52
C ARG A 51 1.26 19.60 -3.42
N ALA A 52 1.46 19.32 -4.70
CA ALA A 52 1.88 20.33 -5.68
C ALA A 52 0.78 21.37 -5.90
N THR A 53 -0.49 21.00 -5.95
CA THR A 53 -1.59 21.97 -6.05
C THR A 53 -1.69 22.81 -4.76
N ASP A 54 -1.56 22.19 -3.59
CA ASP A 54 -1.63 22.85 -2.28
C ASP A 54 -0.50 23.88 -2.11
N SER A 55 0.73 23.56 -2.54
CA SER A 55 1.85 24.50 -2.46
C SER A 55 1.66 25.76 -3.33
N HIS A 56 0.95 25.64 -4.46
CA HIS A 56 0.64 26.78 -5.33
C HIS A 56 -0.53 27.62 -4.83
N ILE A 57 -1.51 27.01 -4.15
CA ILE A 57 -2.75 27.70 -3.78
C ILE A 57 -2.69 28.33 -2.40
N VAL A 58 -2.06 27.68 -1.40
CA VAL A 58 -2.03 28.15 -0.01
C VAL A 58 -1.47 29.58 0.11
N PRO A 59 -0.38 29.97 -0.59
CA PRO A 59 0.14 31.33 -0.54
C PRO A 59 -0.80 32.40 -1.13
N LEU A 60 -1.80 32.00 -1.92
CA LEU A 60 -2.73 32.89 -2.59
C LEU A 60 -4.02 33.11 -1.79
N LEU A 61 -4.21 32.38 -0.69
CA LEU A 61 -5.42 32.46 0.12
C LEU A 61 -5.36 33.65 1.10
N SER A 62 -6.52 34.20 1.43
CA SER A 62 -6.63 35.13 2.55
C SER A 62 -6.25 34.43 3.88
N THR A 63 -5.85 35.18 4.91
CA THR A 63 -5.41 34.61 6.19
C THR A 63 -6.45 33.66 6.82
N MET A 64 -7.74 34.02 6.76
CA MET A 64 -8.82 33.17 7.28
C MET A 64 -9.01 31.89 6.44
N GLU A 65 -8.97 31.98 5.11
CA GLU A 65 -9.04 30.79 4.24
C GLU A 65 -7.80 29.91 4.39
N ALA A 66 -6.62 30.51 4.58
CA ALA A 66 -5.35 29.82 4.69
C ALA A 66 -5.29 28.91 5.92
N GLN A 67 -5.80 29.37 7.07
CA GLN A 67 -5.82 28.54 8.29
C GLN A 67 -6.68 27.29 8.10
N ALA A 68 -7.93 27.46 7.65
CA ALA A 68 -8.83 26.33 7.43
C ALA A 68 -8.31 25.36 6.33
N GLU A 69 -7.59 25.88 5.34
CA GLU A 69 -6.98 25.05 4.32
C GLU A 69 -5.71 24.34 4.80
N LEU A 70 -4.92 24.95 5.69
CA LEU A 70 -3.75 24.31 6.27
C LEU A 70 -4.15 23.06 7.08
N ASP A 71 -5.22 23.14 7.87
CA ASP A 71 -5.74 22.00 8.63
C ASP A 71 -6.13 20.84 7.68
N ARG A 72 -6.74 21.16 6.53
CA ARG A 72 -7.08 20.16 5.51
C ARG A 72 -5.85 19.58 4.84
N VAL A 73 -4.82 20.38 4.58
CA VAL A 73 -3.55 19.89 4.01
C VAL A 73 -2.92 18.87 4.96
N VAL A 74 -2.90 19.17 6.27
CA VAL A 74 -2.40 18.25 7.29
C VAL A 74 -3.21 16.95 7.31
N ASP A 75 -4.54 17.03 7.37
CA ASP A 75 -5.41 15.84 7.37
C ASP A 75 -5.15 14.91 6.17
N TYR A 76 -5.10 15.45 4.95
CA TYR A 76 -4.84 14.62 3.76
C TYR A 76 -3.43 14.02 3.75
N ASN A 77 -2.42 14.74 4.25
CA ASN A 77 -1.05 14.21 4.36
C ASN A 77 -0.96 13.07 5.38
N ASP A 78 -1.61 13.22 6.53
CA ASP A 78 -1.61 12.20 7.58
C ASP A 78 -2.36 10.95 7.11
N ARG A 79 -3.53 11.13 6.50
CA ARG A 79 -4.30 10.02 5.94
C ARG A 79 -3.55 9.30 4.83
N ALA A 80 -2.86 10.02 3.94
CA ALA A 80 -2.02 9.40 2.91
C ALA A 80 -0.87 8.58 3.52
N THR A 81 -0.19 9.13 4.52
CA THR A 81 0.90 8.45 5.24
C THR A 81 0.41 7.18 5.92
N VAL A 82 -0.64 7.28 6.72
CA VAL A 82 -1.24 6.12 7.43
C VAL A 82 -1.70 5.06 6.44
N THR A 83 -2.36 5.46 5.35
CA THR A 83 -2.85 4.52 4.33
C THR A 83 -1.70 3.81 3.64
N SER A 84 -0.62 4.52 3.31
CA SER A 84 0.57 3.92 2.68
C SER A 84 1.25 2.92 3.62
N VAL A 85 1.35 3.22 4.91
CA VAL A 85 1.89 2.29 5.92
C VAL A 85 1.03 1.02 6.03
N LYS A 86 -0.30 1.16 6.06
CA LYS A 86 -1.22 0.02 6.07
C LYS A 86 -1.05 -0.87 4.84
N LEU A 87 -0.93 -0.27 3.65
CA LEU A 87 -0.68 -1.00 2.40
C LEU A 87 0.66 -1.75 2.45
N TRP A 88 1.73 -1.07 2.83
CA TRP A 88 3.06 -1.66 2.94
C TRP A 88 3.06 -2.86 3.89
N TYR A 89 2.43 -2.72 5.06
CA TYR A 89 2.33 -3.80 6.03
C TYR A 89 1.57 -5.01 5.46
N ARG A 90 0.44 -4.80 4.80
CA ARG A 90 -0.34 -5.89 4.21
C ARG A 90 0.39 -6.59 3.07
N ILE A 91 1.06 -5.84 2.19
CA ILE A 91 1.93 -6.38 1.13
C ILE A 91 3.01 -7.28 1.74
N HIS A 92 3.70 -6.80 2.78
CA HIS A 92 4.72 -7.57 3.46
C HIS A 92 4.18 -8.86 4.10
N GLN A 93 2.98 -8.81 4.69
CA GLN A 93 2.32 -10.02 5.21
C GLN A 93 2.03 -11.06 4.13
N LEU A 94 1.58 -10.63 2.95
CA LEU A 94 1.31 -11.53 1.81
C LEU A 94 2.60 -12.17 1.30
N GLN A 95 3.66 -11.38 1.15
CA GLN A 95 4.98 -11.86 0.72
C GLN A 95 5.57 -12.90 1.69
N GLU A 96 5.52 -12.64 2.99
CA GLU A 96 5.98 -13.57 4.02
C GLU A 96 5.15 -14.86 4.09
N SER A 97 3.85 -14.76 3.83
CA SER A 97 2.97 -15.93 3.76
C SER A 97 3.29 -16.79 2.53
N LYS A 98 3.51 -16.16 1.37
CA LYS A 98 3.95 -16.84 0.14
C LYS A 98 5.30 -17.51 0.31
N LYS A 99 6.27 -16.84 0.93
CA LYS A 99 7.61 -17.39 1.23
C LYS A 99 7.53 -18.62 2.14
N ARG A 100 6.73 -18.56 3.22
CA ARG A 100 6.53 -19.71 4.12
C ARG A 100 5.86 -20.88 3.43
N ALA A 101 4.85 -20.63 2.58
CA ALA A 101 4.19 -21.67 1.81
C ALA A 101 5.20 -22.40 0.90
N LEU A 102 6.06 -21.67 0.19
CA LEU A 102 7.09 -22.24 -0.68
C LEU A 102 8.10 -23.11 0.07
N LEU A 103 8.55 -22.67 1.25
CA LEU A 103 9.48 -23.43 2.10
C LEU A 103 8.83 -24.68 2.70
N SER A 104 7.52 -24.66 2.98
CA SER A 104 6.79 -25.83 3.49
C SER A 104 6.56 -26.92 2.45
N THR A 105 6.72 -26.59 1.17
CA THR A 105 6.55 -27.52 0.04
C THR A 105 7.87 -28.10 -0.48
N GLU A 106 9.00 -27.84 0.17
CA GLU A 106 10.25 -28.54 -0.19
C GLU A 106 10.07 -30.05 -0.01
N PRO A 107 10.39 -30.86 -1.03
CA PRO A 107 10.22 -32.30 -0.93
C PRO A 107 11.17 -32.81 0.15
N VAL A 108 10.63 -33.49 1.15
CA VAL A 108 11.41 -34.35 2.05
C VAL A 108 12.17 -35.32 1.15
N GLN A 109 13.46 -35.04 0.91
CA GLN A 109 14.36 -36.00 0.31
C GLN A 109 14.36 -37.20 1.26
N ARG A 110 13.59 -38.23 0.91
CA ARG A 110 13.67 -39.53 1.55
C ARG A 110 15.09 -40.00 1.32
N THR A 111 15.93 -39.88 2.34
CA THR A 111 17.27 -40.47 2.32
C THR A 111 17.09 -41.96 2.03
N PRO A 112 17.74 -42.51 0.99
CA PRO A 112 17.67 -43.94 0.74
C PRO A 112 18.27 -44.63 1.97
N SER A 113 17.48 -45.49 2.62
CA SER A 113 17.95 -46.31 3.73
C SER A 113 19.19 -47.08 3.29
N PRO A 114 20.27 -47.11 4.08
CA PRO A 114 21.44 -47.89 3.74
C PRO A 114 21.05 -49.37 3.76
N LEU A 115 20.95 -49.98 2.58
CA LEU A 115 20.82 -51.42 2.46
C LEU A 115 22.04 -52.06 3.14
N SER A 116 21.80 -52.69 4.28
CA SER A 116 22.79 -53.48 4.98
C SER A 116 23.27 -54.61 4.06
N ASN A 117 24.53 -54.56 3.65
CA ASN A 117 25.23 -55.65 2.98
C ASN A 117 25.32 -56.86 3.92
N PHE A 118 24.32 -57.74 3.89
CA PHE A 118 24.43 -59.06 4.50
C PHE A 118 25.18 -59.98 3.55
N ARG A 119 26.50 -59.95 3.68
CA ARG A 119 27.43 -60.93 3.13
C ARG A 119 27.18 -62.24 3.89
N LYS A 120 26.57 -63.24 3.25
CA LYS A 120 26.65 -64.62 3.71
C LYS A 120 27.69 -65.36 2.86
N SER A 121 28.86 -65.52 3.45
CA SER A 121 29.80 -66.58 3.11
C SER A 121 29.21 -67.90 3.57
N THR A 122 29.10 -68.86 2.66
CA THR A 122 29.48 -70.28 2.78
C THR A 122 29.19 -70.96 1.45
#